data_AF-A0A919JYL7-F1
#
_entry.id   AF-A0A919JYL7-F1
#
_cell.length_a   1.000
_cell.length_b   1.000
_cell.length_c   1.000
_cell.angle_alpha   90.00
_cell.angle_beta   90.00
_cell.angle_gamma   90.00
#
_symmetry.space_group_name_H-M   'P 1'
#
loop_
_entity.id
_entity.type
_entity.pdbx_description
1 polymer ?
#
loop_
_entity_poly.entity_id
_entity_poly.type
_entity_poly.pdbx_seq_one_letter_code
_entity_poly.pdbx_strand_id
1 'polypeptide(L)'
;MRLSTVVTALILGAGAVAAPATAAPDTLSPELQRLVDQVGRHVSLAALAADGTLAGLERATRPVEPAPFDITAEDNPRTGGPGGLGTSGKTFDMDLFERNLRATLAGRTVGFAYSIGKAGKLERQAGVGSARVAPDPAVTPQSATKVMTVASISKPVTAAATLRLLEQKGIAVDSPIGPWLPEAWKRGTGVDSITFRELMTHRSGLLQNYQTATGTTAGTSTGSWDNIRIAVGQNLGSKSYKYANMNFSIFRIMVPKIAYGLDFSKLYDAPPPNVTPAQLDYLTGVVFLGYLKPVLALANTTVSCSNSDPNPTKLYAYPTGGQAGWGPADYVSSCGGFGYNLSANGIASFISHVRYTTKLVSAAARSHMVDGQLGLKAYNGKYGTYHGHGAVWAQSGGRGMRGCVMSFHIQVDVALLVNSRGDYPHGCTVVLEAFDNAWR
;
A
#
# COMPACT_ATOMS: atom_id res chain seq x y z
N MET A 1 -39.61 67.22 18.49
CA MET A 1 -40.86 67.45 17.75
C MET A 1 -40.85 66.50 16.55
N ARG A 2 -41.76 65.50 16.51
CA ARG A 2 -42.37 64.79 15.34
C ARG A 2 -41.45 64.42 14.15
N LEU A 3 -41.47 63.24 13.53
CA LEU A 3 -42.51 62.24 13.33
C LEU A 3 -41.89 60.97 12.69
N SER A 4 -42.57 59.85 12.85
CA SER A 4 -42.31 58.49 12.39
C SER A 4 -42.21 58.29 10.87
N THR A 5 -41.54 57.21 10.44
CA THR A 5 -42.13 56.31 9.43
C THR A 5 -41.76 54.86 9.73
N VAL A 6 -42.80 54.03 9.77
CA VAL A 6 -42.85 52.61 10.11
C VAL A 6 -42.53 51.77 8.87
N VAL A 7 -41.77 50.68 9.02
CA VAL A 7 -41.83 49.55 8.08
C VAL A 7 -41.98 48.25 8.88
N THR A 8 -43.01 47.53 8.47
CA THR A 8 -43.64 46.32 9.00
C THR A 8 -42.70 45.11 9.10
N ALA A 9 -42.70 44.46 10.25
CA ALA A 9 -42.11 43.13 10.46
C ALA A 9 -43.09 42.03 10.02
N LEU A 10 -42.65 41.14 9.12
CA LEU A 10 -43.32 39.86 8.86
C LEU A 10 -42.63 38.77 9.70
N ILE A 11 -43.40 38.16 10.60
CA ILE A 11 -43.02 36.98 11.38
C ILE A 11 -43.45 35.74 10.59
N LEU A 12 -42.52 34.84 10.28
CA LEU A 12 -42.83 33.45 9.94
C LEU A 12 -41.85 32.50 10.65
N GLY A 13 -42.45 31.50 11.30
CA GLY A 13 -41.91 30.58 12.29
C GLY A 13 -40.54 29.97 12.03
N ALA A 14 -39.69 30.04 13.06
CA ALA A 14 -38.56 29.15 13.24
C ALA A 14 -39.08 27.76 13.65
N GLY A 15 -39.37 26.92 12.67
CA GLY A 15 -39.41 25.47 12.86
C GLY A 15 -37.99 24.99 13.08
N ALA A 16 -37.60 24.76 14.33
CA ALA A 16 -36.36 24.07 14.66
C ALA A 16 -36.45 22.65 14.07
N VAL A 17 -35.77 22.43 12.95
CA VAL A 17 -35.47 21.08 12.48
C VAL A 17 -34.49 20.51 13.49
N ALA A 18 -34.99 19.64 14.37
CA ALA A 18 -34.18 18.83 15.24
C ALA A 18 -33.11 18.14 14.38
N ALA A 19 -31.84 18.38 14.72
CA ALA A 19 -30.74 17.58 14.19
C ALA A 19 -31.08 16.10 14.43
N PRO A 20 -30.87 15.21 13.46
CA PRO A 20 -31.10 13.79 13.69
C PRO A 20 -30.23 13.37 14.87
N ALA A 21 -30.88 12.71 15.82
CA ALA A 21 -30.30 12.23 17.06
C ALA A 21 -28.93 11.58 16.80
N THR A 22 -27.97 11.94 17.65
CA THR A 22 -26.71 11.23 17.84
C THR A 22 -26.95 9.72 17.79
N ALA A 23 -26.36 9.05 16.81
CA ALA A 23 -26.40 7.60 16.68
C ALA A 23 -26.00 6.97 18.03
N ALA A 24 -26.76 5.95 18.43
CA ALA A 24 -26.46 5.09 19.58
C ALA A 24 -25.01 4.55 19.49
N PRO A 25 -24.37 4.17 20.60
CA PRO A 25 -23.02 3.63 20.55
C PRO A 25 -22.96 2.41 19.61
N ASP A 26 -22.09 2.54 18.60
CA ASP A 26 -21.50 1.52 17.73
C ASP A 26 -21.28 0.20 18.53
N THR A 27 -22.29 -0.66 18.56
CA THR A 27 -22.22 -1.97 19.23
C THR A 27 -22.42 -3.01 18.15
N LEU A 28 -21.36 -3.80 17.91
CA LEU A 28 -21.40 -4.88 16.92
C LEU A 28 -22.57 -5.81 17.21
N SER A 29 -23.20 -6.34 16.15
CA SER A 29 -24.20 -7.39 16.31
C SER A 29 -23.61 -8.58 17.10
N PRO A 30 -24.41 -9.30 17.91
CA PRO A 30 -23.91 -10.44 18.68
C PRO A 30 -23.19 -11.50 17.82
N GLU A 31 -23.62 -11.70 16.58
CA GLU A 31 -22.96 -12.54 15.59
C GLU A 31 -21.60 -11.99 15.17
N LEU A 32 -21.52 -10.70 14.83
CA LEU A 32 -20.26 -10.07 14.42
C LEU A 32 -19.26 -10.02 15.57
N GLN A 33 -19.71 -9.73 16.80
CA GLN A 33 -18.86 -9.78 17.98
C GLN A 33 -18.27 -11.17 18.20
N ARG A 34 -19.06 -12.24 18.05
CA ARG A 34 -18.56 -13.62 18.14
C ARG A 34 -17.47 -13.93 17.11
N LEU A 35 -17.60 -13.42 15.89
CA LEU A 35 -16.56 -13.56 14.86
C LEU A 35 -15.29 -12.77 15.20
N VAL A 36 -15.44 -11.55 15.73
CA VAL A 36 -14.31 -10.75 16.23
C VAL A 36 -13.60 -11.48 17.37
N ASP A 37 -14.34 -12.04 18.32
CA ASP A 37 -13.76 -12.80 19.45
C ASP A 37 -13.03 -14.07 18.97
N GLN A 38 -13.54 -14.74 17.93
CA GLN A 38 -12.86 -15.86 17.30
C GLN A 38 -11.53 -15.41 16.66
N VAL A 39 -11.54 -14.29 15.93
CA VAL A 39 -10.32 -13.67 15.39
C VAL A 39 -9.34 -13.30 16.50
N GLY A 40 -9.83 -12.78 17.63
CA GLY A 40 -9.03 -12.38 18.78
C GLY A 40 -8.26 -13.50 19.48
N ARG A 41 -8.55 -14.77 19.17
CA ARG A 41 -7.74 -15.91 19.61
C ARG A 41 -6.40 -16.01 18.88
N HIS A 42 -6.28 -15.33 17.75
CA HIS A 42 -5.11 -15.42 16.85
C HIS A 42 -4.33 -14.10 16.75
N VAL A 43 -4.99 -12.96 16.95
CA VAL A 43 -4.41 -11.62 16.79
C VAL A 43 -4.76 -10.72 17.97
N SER A 44 -3.93 -9.72 18.24
CA SER A 44 -4.19 -8.75 19.32
C SER A 44 -5.27 -7.73 18.89
N LEU A 45 -6.52 -7.98 19.28
CA LEU A 45 -7.63 -7.03 19.04
C LEU A 45 -7.37 -5.68 19.71
N ALA A 46 -6.74 -5.66 20.90
CA ALA A 46 -6.41 -4.43 21.60
C ALA A 46 -5.46 -3.55 20.78
N ALA A 47 -4.41 -4.13 20.18
CA ALA A 47 -3.49 -3.39 19.32
C ALA A 47 -4.18 -2.89 18.03
N LEU A 48 -5.04 -3.71 17.42
CA LEU A 48 -5.78 -3.37 16.20
C LEU A 48 -6.89 -2.33 16.45
N ALA A 49 -7.46 -2.29 17.65
CA ALA A 49 -8.38 -1.24 18.07
C ALA A 49 -7.60 0.08 18.27
N ALA A 50 -6.48 0.03 18.98
CA ALA A 50 -5.68 1.20 19.34
C ALA A 50 -5.13 1.98 18.14
N ASP A 51 -4.87 1.31 17.01
CA ASP A 51 -4.39 1.96 15.79
C ASP A 51 -5.51 2.30 14.78
N GLY A 52 -6.77 2.02 15.11
CA GLY A 52 -7.93 2.30 14.28
C GLY A 52 -8.21 1.26 13.18
N THR A 53 -7.52 0.12 13.17
CA THR A 53 -7.79 -0.97 12.22
C THR A 53 -9.21 -1.52 12.36
N LEU A 54 -9.80 -1.52 13.56
CA LEU A 54 -11.18 -2.00 13.77
C LEU A 54 -12.25 -0.94 13.52
N ALA A 55 -11.88 0.34 13.36
CA ALA A 55 -12.82 1.45 13.39
C ALA A 55 -13.82 1.44 12.23
N GLY A 56 -13.46 0.83 11.09
CA GLY A 56 -14.32 0.71 9.92
C GLY A 56 -15.18 -0.56 9.88
N LEU A 57 -15.01 -1.49 10.84
CA LEU A 57 -15.62 -2.81 10.75
C LEU A 57 -17.16 -2.74 10.73
N GLU A 58 -17.78 -2.06 11.68
CA GLU A 58 -19.25 -1.99 11.78
C GLU A 58 -19.87 -1.37 10.53
N ARG A 59 -19.26 -0.29 10.05
CA ARG A 59 -19.70 0.48 8.88
C ARG A 59 -19.16 -0.06 7.56
N ALA A 60 -18.55 -1.25 7.56
CA ALA A 60 -17.97 -1.83 6.35
C ALA A 60 -19.08 -2.04 5.32
N THR A 61 -18.98 -1.30 4.22
CA THR A 61 -19.85 -1.46 3.05
C THR A 61 -19.09 -2.20 1.96
N ARG A 62 -19.81 -2.89 1.07
CA ARG A 62 -19.16 -3.39 -0.15
C ARG A 62 -18.58 -2.18 -0.85
N PRO A 63 -17.29 -2.18 -1.22
CA PRO A 63 -16.67 -1.01 -1.81
C PRO A 63 -17.53 -0.53 -2.98
N VAL A 64 -18.17 0.64 -2.84
CA VAL A 64 -18.66 1.39 -3.99
C VAL A 64 -17.42 1.71 -4.78
N GLU A 65 -17.38 1.35 -6.06
CA GLU A 65 -16.21 1.58 -6.90
C GLU A 65 -15.65 2.98 -6.61
N PRO A 66 -14.41 3.10 -6.09
CA PRO A 66 -13.81 4.42 -6.01
C PRO A 66 -13.69 4.96 -7.44
N ALA A 67 -13.74 6.29 -7.57
CA ALA A 67 -13.50 7.02 -8.81
C ALA A 67 -12.35 6.39 -9.63
N PRO A 68 -12.40 6.42 -10.99
CA PRO A 68 -11.51 5.68 -11.88
C PRO A 68 -10.07 5.63 -11.35
N PHE A 69 -9.68 4.42 -10.95
CA PHE A 69 -8.41 4.15 -10.31
C PHE A 69 -7.48 3.52 -11.33
N ASP A 70 -6.51 4.30 -11.81
CA ASP A 70 -5.45 3.82 -12.69
C ASP A 70 -4.15 3.71 -11.89
N ILE A 71 -3.89 2.50 -11.37
CA ILE A 71 -2.50 2.08 -11.19
C ILE A 71 -2.08 1.60 -12.58
N THR A 72 -1.47 2.49 -13.35
CA THR A 72 -0.78 2.08 -14.57
C THR A 72 0.15 0.93 -14.19
N ALA A 73 0.20 -0.13 -15.01
CA ALA A 73 1.30 -1.07 -14.94
C ALA A 73 2.57 -0.22 -14.94
N GLU A 74 3.36 -0.28 -13.86
CA GLU A 74 4.43 0.69 -13.62
C GLU A 74 5.14 1.02 -14.93
N ASP A 75 5.13 2.30 -15.32
CA ASP A 75 6.04 2.80 -16.36
C ASP A 75 7.41 2.28 -15.96
N ASN A 76 7.95 1.38 -16.78
CA ASN A 76 9.02 0.48 -16.38
C ASN A 76 10.36 1.12 -16.77
N PRO A 77 11.06 1.88 -15.91
CA PRO A 77 12.38 2.37 -16.28
C PRO A 77 13.36 1.20 -16.31
N ARG A 78 13.97 0.97 -17.49
CA ARG A 78 15.17 0.14 -17.72
C ARG A 78 15.30 -1.09 -16.82
N THR A 79 14.35 -2.02 -16.90
CA THR A 79 14.55 -3.37 -16.37
C THR A 79 15.61 -4.08 -17.21
N GLY A 80 16.60 -4.68 -16.57
CA GLY A 80 17.56 -5.53 -17.24
C GLY A 80 18.40 -6.36 -16.27
N GLY A 81 19.18 -7.30 -16.82
CA GLY A 81 20.08 -8.20 -16.08
C GLY A 81 21.37 -7.52 -15.60
N PRO A 82 22.27 -8.26 -14.91
CA PRO A 82 23.40 -7.72 -14.16
C PRO A 82 24.24 -6.75 -15.00
N GLY A 83 24.13 -5.46 -14.70
CA GLY A 83 24.99 -4.42 -15.27
C GLY A 83 26.41 -4.57 -14.73
N GLY A 84 27.40 -4.45 -15.60
CA GLY A 84 28.81 -4.46 -15.19
C GLY A 84 29.14 -3.32 -14.22
N LEU A 85 30.03 -3.58 -13.26
CA LEU A 85 30.56 -2.56 -12.35
C LEU A 85 31.45 -1.59 -13.13
N GLY A 86 30.93 -0.42 -13.49
CA GLY A 86 31.72 0.68 -14.03
C GLY A 86 32.48 1.43 -12.93
N THR A 87 33.44 0.79 -12.26
CA THR A 87 34.10 1.36 -11.05
C THR A 87 35.53 1.84 -11.25
N SER A 88 36.06 1.97 -12.46
CA SER A 88 37.44 2.46 -12.61
C SER A 88 37.56 3.96 -12.29
N GLY A 89 37.98 4.28 -11.06
CA GLY A 89 38.55 5.56 -10.65
C GLY A 89 37.64 6.59 -9.96
N LYS A 90 36.35 6.27 -9.71
CA LYS A 90 35.40 7.22 -9.10
C LYS A 90 34.99 6.85 -7.68
N THR A 91 34.74 7.86 -6.85
CA THR A 91 34.24 7.71 -5.48
C THR A 91 32.80 8.22 -5.37
N PHE A 92 31.95 7.46 -4.66
CA PHE A 92 30.58 7.86 -4.37
C PHE A 92 30.54 9.00 -3.34
N ASP A 93 29.80 10.06 -3.65
CA ASP A 93 29.61 11.26 -2.81
C ASP A 93 28.16 11.30 -2.30
N MET A 94 27.97 11.00 -1.01
CA MET A 94 26.66 10.96 -0.35
C MET A 94 25.95 12.32 -0.38
N ASP A 95 26.69 13.40 -0.19
CA ASP A 95 26.09 14.74 -0.20
C ASP A 95 25.68 15.13 -1.62
N LEU A 96 26.42 14.70 -2.64
CA LEU A 96 26.02 14.89 -4.03
C LEU A 96 24.78 14.07 -4.38
N PHE A 97 24.67 12.84 -3.90
CA PHE A 97 23.47 12.03 -4.09
C PHE A 97 22.22 12.73 -3.51
N GLU A 98 22.29 13.20 -2.27
CA GLU A 98 21.20 13.92 -1.63
C GLU A 98 20.88 15.23 -2.35
N ARG A 99 21.89 16.01 -2.75
CA ARG A 99 21.69 17.24 -3.54
C ARG A 99 20.99 16.96 -4.87
N ASN A 100 21.44 15.95 -5.62
CA ASN A 100 20.86 15.59 -6.91
C ASN A 100 19.39 15.16 -6.75
N LEU A 101 19.10 14.33 -5.74
CA LEU A 101 17.74 13.89 -5.41
C LEU A 101 16.81 15.09 -5.16
N ARG A 102 17.25 16.04 -4.32
CA ARG A 102 16.47 17.23 -3.99
C ARG A 102 16.32 18.18 -5.18
N ALA A 103 17.38 18.38 -5.96
CA ALA A 103 17.37 19.29 -7.11
C ALA A 103 16.34 18.88 -8.17
N THR A 104 16.17 17.58 -8.42
CA THR A 104 15.18 17.09 -9.39
C THR A 104 13.73 17.35 -8.97
N LEU A 105 13.46 17.40 -7.66
CA LEU A 105 12.11 17.55 -7.08
C LEU A 105 11.78 19.00 -6.69
N ALA A 106 12.79 19.84 -6.47
CA ALA A 106 12.62 21.24 -6.07
C ALA A 106 11.74 22.00 -7.08
N GLY A 107 10.69 22.66 -6.59
CA GLY A 107 9.76 23.42 -7.44
C GLY A 107 8.94 22.57 -8.40
N ARG A 108 8.83 21.25 -8.18
CA ARG A 108 8.11 20.29 -9.05
C ARG A 108 7.14 19.37 -8.29
N THR A 109 6.95 19.61 -7.00
CA THR A 109 6.13 18.80 -6.09
C THR A 109 5.42 19.67 -5.06
N VAL A 110 4.32 19.18 -4.47
CA VAL A 110 3.72 19.82 -3.27
C VAL A 110 4.55 19.57 -2.02
N GLY A 111 4.95 18.33 -1.81
CA GLY A 111 5.90 17.94 -0.78
C GLY A 111 6.49 16.56 -1.06
N PHE A 112 7.69 16.34 -0.56
CA PHE A 112 8.36 15.05 -0.62
C PHE A 112 9.13 14.75 0.66
N ALA A 113 9.28 13.47 0.94
CA ALA A 113 10.04 12.93 2.06
C ALA A 113 11.02 11.89 1.55
N TYR A 114 12.23 11.87 2.10
CA TYR A 114 13.19 10.82 1.80
C TYR A 114 13.99 10.43 3.03
N SER A 115 14.50 9.20 2.99
CA SER A 115 15.41 8.63 3.97
C SER A 115 16.47 7.82 3.23
N ILE A 116 17.74 8.09 3.52
CA ILE A 116 18.90 7.41 2.93
C ILE A 116 19.64 6.70 4.06
N GLY A 117 19.82 5.39 3.91
CA GLY A 117 20.62 4.56 4.80
C GLY A 117 21.95 4.17 4.18
N LYS A 118 22.94 3.91 5.04
CA LYS A 118 24.24 3.34 4.69
C LYS A 118 24.57 2.21 5.66
N ALA A 119 24.91 1.04 5.13
CA ALA A 119 25.27 -0.14 5.92
C ALA A 119 24.27 -0.43 7.06
N GLY A 120 22.97 -0.32 6.75
CA GLY A 120 21.87 -0.59 7.68
C GLY A 120 21.58 0.49 8.72
N LYS A 121 22.25 1.66 8.65
CA LYS A 121 22.00 2.81 9.53
C LYS A 121 21.38 3.95 8.74
N LEU A 122 20.37 4.62 9.32
CA LEU A 122 19.83 5.86 8.74
C LEU A 122 20.90 6.95 8.80
N GLU A 123 21.24 7.53 7.66
CA GLU A 123 22.34 8.49 7.53
C GLU A 123 21.87 9.89 7.10
N ARG A 124 20.87 9.98 6.21
CA ARG A 124 20.22 11.24 5.83
C ARG A 124 18.71 11.07 5.82
N GLN A 125 17.99 12.13 6.13
CA GLN A 125 16.53 12.18 5.99
C GLN A 125 16.07 13.62 5.90
N ALA A 126 14.99 13.87 5.16
CA ALA A 126 14.30 15.15 5.21
C ALA A 126 12.85 15.02 4.74
N GLY A 127 12.05 16.03 5.08
CA GLY A 127 10.85 16.39 4.35
C GLY A 127 10.98 17.81 3.81
N VAL A 128 10.48 18.03 2.61
CA VAL A 128 10.49 19.32 1.92
C VAL A 128 9.07 19.60 1.44
N GLY A 129 8.63 20.85 1.55
CA GLY A 129 7.27 21.25 1.20
C GLY A 129 6.25 20.79 2.23
N SER A 130 5.02 20.48 1.78
CA SER A 130 3.88 20.31 2.67
C SER A 130 3.25 18.92 2.57
N ALA A 131 2.98 18.31 3.72
CA ALA A 131 2.10 17.15 3.84
C ALA A 131 0.62 17.55 3.71
N ARG A 132 0.29 18.79 4.14
CA ARG A 132 -1.03 19.42 4.05
C ARG A 132 -0.91 20.90 3.70
N VAL A 133 -1.78 21.40 2.82
CA VAL A 133 -1.83 22.82 2.39
C VAL A 133 -3.08 23.52 2.93
N ALA A 134 -3.22 24.84 2.74
CA ALA A 134 -4.24 25.66 3.43
C ALA A 134 -5.70 25.18 3.29
N PRO A 135 -6.17 24.70 2.12
CA PRO A 135 -7.45 24.01 1.99
C PRO A 135 -7.68 22.78 2.89
N ASP A 136 -6.63 22.20 3.48
CA ASP A 136 -6.68 21.06 4.40
C ASP A 136 -6.09 21.45 5.77
N PRO A 137 -6.76 22.31 6.57
CA PRO A 137 -6.25 22.73 7.86
C PRO A 137 -6.06 21.52 8.81
N ALA A 138 -5.06 21.50 9.69
CA ALA A 138 -3.96 22.47 9.75
C ALA A 138 -2.91 22.24 8.63
N VAL A 139 -2.35 23.34 8.10
CA VAL A 139 -1.17 23.29 7.23
C VAL A 139 -0.05 22.58 7.98
N THR A 140 0.53 21.56 7.36
CA THR A 140 1.52 20.69 8.01
C THR A 140 2.70 20.49 7.08
N PRO A 141 3.94 20.77 7.53
CA PRO A 141 5.14 20.50 6.72
C PRO A 141 5.31 19.00 6.48
N GLN A 142 5.95 18.65 5.37
CA GLN A 142 6.33 17.28 5.10
C GLN A 142 7.50 16.87 6.00
N SER A 143 7.59 15.59 6.38
CA SER A 143 8.74 15.04 7.12
C SER A 143 9.00 13.59 6.73
N ALA A 144 10.20 13.09 6.99
CA ALA A 144 10.55 11.67 6.79
C ALA A 144 9.77 10.70 7.70
N THR A 145 9.10 11.22 8.74
CA THR A 145 8.27 10.46 9.68
C THR A 145 6.78 10.55 9.38
N LYS A 146 6.33 11.50 8.55
CA LYS A 146 4.93 11.58 8.12
C LYS A 146 4.57 10.34 7.31
N VAL A 147 3.44 9.77 7.68
CA VAL A 147 2.87 8.60 7.04
C VAL A 147 1.96 9.04 5.89
N MET A 148 2.00 8.30 4.77
CA MET A 148 1.10 8.46 3.64
C MET A 148 0.89 7.13 2.92
N THR A 149 -0.12 7.03 2.05
CA THR A 149 -0.26 5.87 1.17
C THR A 149 0.99 5.69 0.32
N VAL A 150 1.50 4.46 0.23
CA VAL A 150 2.74 4.14 -0.49
C VAL A 150 2.50 3.33 -1.77
N ALA A 151 1.23 3.18 -2.16
CA ALA A 151 0.83 2.46 -3.36
C ALA A 151 1.57 1.10 -3.48
N SER A 152 2.27 0.86 -4.58
CA SER A 152 2.90 -0.43 -4.88
C SER A 152 4.14 -0.77 -4.06
N ILE A 153 4.68 0.16 -3.25
CA ILE A 153 5.71 -0.17 -2.23
C ILE A 153 5.13 -1.15 -1.18
N SER A 154 3.80 -1.33 -1.11
CA SER A 154 3.18 -2.41 -0.35
C SER A 154 3.65 -3.82 -0.75
N LYS A 155 3.96 -4.05 -2.05
CA LYS A 155 4.28 -5.37 -2.59
C LYS A 155 5.54 -6.00 -1.98
N PRO A 156 6.71 -5.31 -1.91
CA PRO A 156 7.87 -5.87 -1.23
C PRO A 156 7.59 -6.17 0.26
N VAL A 157 6.77 -5.35 0.93
CA VAL A 157 6.36 -5.59 2.32
C VAL A 157 5.56 -6.88 2.46
N THR A 158 4.55 -7.08 1.62
CA THR A 158 3.76 -8.32 1.60
C THR A 158 4.60 -9.54 1.21
N ALA A 159 5.54 -9.40 0.27
CA ALA A 159 6.45 -10.48 -0.11
C ALA A 159 7.32 -10.92 1.07
N ALA A 160 7.96 -9.98 1.77
CA ALA A 160 8.80 -10.29 2.94
C ALA A 160 8.02 -10.99 4.05
N ALA A 161 6.84 -10.47 4.40
CA ALA A 161 5.99 -11.06 5.42
C ALA A 161 5.49 -12.46 5.02
N THR A 162 5.12 -12.65 3.76
CA THR A 162 4.66 -13.96 3.27
C THR A 162 5.81 -14.96 3.21
N LEU A 163 6.99 -14.60 2.71
CA LEU A 163 8.15 -15.51 2.68
C LEU A 163 8.52 -15.97 4.08
N ARG A 164 8.49 -15.07 5.07
CA ARG A 164 8.66 -15.43 6.48
C ARG A 164 7.61 -16.45 6.93
N LEU A 165 6.34 -16.22 6.60
CA LEU A 165 5.25 -17.13 6.95
C LEU A 165 5.45 -18.53 6.33
N LEU A 166 5.83 -18.58 5.05
CA LEU A 166 6.05 -19.83 4.32
C LEU A 166 7.18 -20.64 4.98
N GLU A 167 8.30 -19.99 5.32
CA GLU A 167 9.40 -20.64 6.05
C GLU A 167 8.95 -21.17 7.42
N GLN A 168 8.18 -20.38 8.19
CA GLN A 168 7.64 -20.79 9.49
C GLN A 168 6.71 -22.01 9.40
N LYS A 169 6.06 -22.21 8.24
CA LYS A 169 5.13 -23.31 8.00
C LYS A 169 5.75 -24.45 7.20
N GLY A 170 7.04 -24.37 6.84
CA GLY A 170 7.71 -25.37 6.01
C GLY A 170 7.16 -25.46 4.59
N ILE A 171 6.59 -24.38 4.07
CA ILE A 171 6.01 -24.32 2.72
C ILE A 171 7.08 -23.73 1.79
N ALA A 172 7.36 -24.42 0.67
CA ALA A 172 8.28 -23.89 -0.32
C ALA A 172 7.64 -22.75 -1.12
N VAL A 173 8.43 -21.78 -1.55
CA VAL A 173 7.94 -20.68 -2.40
C VAL A 173 7.47 -21.15 -3.79
N ASP A 174 7.93 -22.32 -4.21
CA ASP A 174 7.50 -22.98 -5.45
C ASP A 174 6.30 -23.92 -5.25
N SER A 175 5.76 -24.00 -4.03
CA SER A 175 4.52 -24.75 -3.77
C SER A 175 3.30 -24.11 -4.44
N PRO A 176 2.35 -24.92 -4.91
CA PRO A 176 1.09 -24.43 -5.47
C PRO A 176 0.24 -23.71 -4.41
N ILE A 177 -0.49 -22.67 -4.82
CA ILE A 177 -1.36 -21.88 -3.94
C ILE A 177 -2.72 -22.53 -3.71
N GLY A 178 -3.12 -23.52 -4.52
CA GLY A 178 -4.43 -24.17 -4.46
C GLY A 178 -4.91 -24.55 -3.05
N PRO A 179 -4.08 -25.18 -2.20
CA PRO A 179 -4.47 -25.53 -0.82
C PRO A 179 -4.81 -24.31 0.06
N TRP A 180 -4.32 -23.13 -0.29
CA TRP A 180 -4.41 -21.89 0.49
C TRP A 180 -5.46 -20.91 -0.05
N LEU A 181 -6.05 -21.22 -1.21
CA LEU A 181 -7.20 -20.49 -1.72
C LEU A 181 -8.47 -20.88 -0.93
N PRO A 182 -9.47 -19.98 -0.85
CA PRO A 182 -10.73 -20.33 -0.19
C PRO A 182 -11.42 -21.51 -0.87
N GLU A 183 -11.97 -22.42 -0.06
CA GLU A 183 -12.55 -23.68 -0.55
C GLU A 183 -13.79 -23.46 -1.41
N ALA A 184 -14.64 -22.49 -1.05
CA ALA A 184 -15.90 -22.23 -1.77
C ALA A 184 -15.71 -21.43 -3.07
N TRP A 185 -14.48 -21.06 -3.44
CA TRP A 185 -14.23 -20.32 -4.67
C TRP A 185 -14.18 -21.26 -5.88
N LYS A 186 -14.98 -20.92 -6.91
CA LYS A 186 -14.76 -21.45 -8.25
C LYS A 186 -13.41 -20.96 -8.76
N ARG A 187 -12.64 -21.88 -9.34
CA ARG A 187 -11.28 -21.61 -9.84
C ARG A 187 -11.24 -21.86 -11.34
N GLY A 188 -10.62 -20.96 -12.07
CA GLY A 188 -10.36 -21.16 -13.49
C GLY A 188 -9.27 -22.21 -13.73
N THR A 189 -9.13 -22.61 -14.98
CA THR A 189 -8.15 -23.62 -15.41
C THR A 189 -6.72 -23.17 -15.07
N GLY A 190 -5.97 -24.03 -14.38
CA GLY A 190 -4.56 -23.82 -14.03
C GLY A 190 -4.32 -22.99 -12.76
N VAL A 191 -5.34 -22.36 -12.18
CA VAL A 191 -5.22 -21.49 -11.00
C VAL A 191 -4.61 -22.22 -9.80
N ASP A 192 -5.00 -23.47 -9.56
CA ASP A 192 -4.47 -24.27 -8.44
C ASP A 192 -2.96 -24.50 -8.53
N SER A 193 -2.41 -24.48 -9.75
CA SER A 193 -0.99 -24.70 -10.03
C SER A 193 -0.14 -23.43 -9.95
N ILE A 194 -0.74 -22.25 -9.74
CA ILE A 194 0.03 -21.02 -9.53
C ILE A 194 0.92 -21.23 -8.30
N THR A 195 2.20 -20.86 -8.39
CA THR A 195 3.10 -20.89 -7.23
C THR A 195 3.16 -19.54 -6.51
N PHE A 196 3.60 -19.53 -5.25
CA PHE A 196 3.87 -18.27 -4.55
C PHE A 196 4.91 -17.41 -5.27
N ARG A 197 5.94 -18.05 -5.86
CA ARG A 197 6.93 -17.38 -6.72
C ARG A 197 6.27 -16.69 -7.90
N GLU A 198 5.37 -17.37 -8.61
CA GLU A 198 4.69 -16.81 -9.78
C GLU A 198 3.82 -15.61 -9.44
N LEU A 199 3.15 -15.61 -8.26
CA LEU A 199 2.46 -14.42 -7.76
C LEU A 199 3.44 -13.25 -7.54
N MET A 200 4.47 -13.47 -6.71
CA MET A 200 5.38 -12.42 -6.28
C MET A 200 6.29 -11.87 -7.40
N THR A 201 6.44 -12.60 -8.51
CA THR A 201 7.20 -12.19 -9.71
C THR A 201 6.31 -11.70 -10.86
N HIS A 202 5.01 -11.60 -10.65
CA HIS A 202 4.04 -11.20 -11.68
C HIS A 202 4.01 -12.12 -12.92
N ARG A 203 4.08 -13.43 -12.70
CA ARG A 203 4.09 -14.50 -13.73
C ARG A 203 2.98 -15.54 -13.52
N SER A 204 1.98 -15.22 -12.70
CA SER A 204 0.85 -16.11 -12.39
C SER A 204 -0.11 -16.34 -13.56
N GLY A 205 -0.17 -15.41 -14.52
CA GLY A 205 -1.21 -15.39 -15.55
C GLY A 205 -2.57 -14.84 -15.06
N LEU A 206 -2.70 -14.41 -13.79
CA LEU A 206 -3.90 -13.74 -13.30
C LEU A 206 -4.10 -12.37 -13.98
N LEU A 207 -5.36 -12.00 -14.17
CA LEU A 207 -5.74 -10.72 -14.79
C LEU A 207 -5.69 -9.56 -13.76
N GLN A 208 -5.43 -8.35 -14.24
CA GLN A 208 -5.17 -7.15 -13.41
C GLN A 208 -6.42 -6.61 -12.71
N ASN A 209 -7.59 -6.66 -13.36
CA ASN A 209 -8.81 -6.02 -12.88
C ASN A 209 -10.08 -6.71 -13.41
N TYR A 210 -11.23 -6.36 -12.84
CA TYR A 210 -12.56 -6.80 -13.28
C TYR A 210 -12.75 -6.51 -14.77
N GLN A 211 -12.45 -5.30 -15.24
CA GLN A 211 -12.59 -4.93 -16.67
C GLN A 211 -11.89 -5.91 -17.63
N THR A 212 -10.65 -6.33 -17.33
CA THR A 212 -9.92 -7.30 -18.16
C THR A 212 -10.43 -8.73 -18.00
N ALA A 213 -11.05 -9.05 -16.86
CA ALA A 213 -11.65 -10.35 -16.58
C ALA A 213 -13.08 -10.51 -17.13
N THR A 214 -13.84 -9.41 -17.29
CA THR A 214 -15.27 -9.43 -17.66
C THR A 214 -15.55 -8.76 -19.01
N GLY A 215 -14.58 -8.05 -19.60
CA GLY A 215 -14.75 -7.31 -20.86
C GLY A 215 -15.59 -6.04 -20.73
N THR A 216 -15.95 -5.62 -19.51
CA THR A 216 -16.72 -4.39 -19.27
C THR A 216 -15.79 -3.21 -18.97
N THR A 217 -16.22 -1.97 -19.19
CA THR A 217 -15.51 -0.76 -18.73
C THR A 217 -15.90 -0.35 -17.30
N ALA A 218 -16.96 -0.92 -16.74
CA ALA A 218 -17.26 -0.86 -15.30
C ALA A 218 -16.41 -1.91 -14.57
N GLY A 219 -15.75 -1.57 -13.47
CA GLY A 219 -14.99 -2.50 -12.63
C GLY A 219 -13.51 -2.19 -12.43
N THR A 220 -13.23 -1.33 -11.46
CA THR A 220 -11.87 -0.99 -11.02
C THR A 220 -11.20 -2.12 -10.20
N SER A 221 -9.87 -2.23 -10.24
CA SER A 221 -9.10 -3.17 -9.38
C SER A 221 -9.11 -2.68 -7.93
N THR A 222 -10.11 -3.10 -7.15
CA THR A 222 -10.23 -2.66 -5.75
C THR A 222 -9.52 -3.58 -4.76
N GLY A 223 -8.99 -4.74 -5.14
CA GLY A 223 -8.40 -5.69 -4.18
C GLY A 223 -9.40 -6.27 -3.17
N SER A 224 -10.70 -6.02 -3.35
CA SER A 224 -11.77 -6.58 -2.51
C SER A 224 -11.90 -8.08 -2.69
N TRP A 225 -12.59 -8.75 -1.76
CA TRP A 225 -12.87 -10.18 -1.84
C TRP A 225 -13.49 -10.56 -3.19
N ASP A 226 -14.51 -9.83 -3.62
CA ASP A 226 -15.21 -10.08 -4.88
C ASP A 226 -14.30 -9.97 -6.09
N ASN A 227 -13.44 -8.94 -6.15
CA ASN A 227 -12.53 -8.76 -7.27
C ASN A 227 -11.46 -9.84 -7.33
N ILE A 228 -10.93 -10.25 -6.18
CA ILE A 228 -9.96 -11.36 -6.11
C ILE A 228 -10.65 -12.66 -6.52
N ARG A 229 -11.87 -12.94 -6.02
CA ARG A 229 -12.66 -14.13 -6.38
C ARG A 229 -12.93 -14.18 -7.89
N ILE A 230 -13.26 -13.05 -8.51
CA ILE A 230 -13.49 -12.97 -9.95
C ILE A 230 -12.21 -13.27 -10.72
N ALA A 231 -11.07 -12.67 -10.34
CA ALA A 231 -9.78 -12.93 -11.00
C ALA A 231 -9.37 -14.40 -10.90
N VAL A 232 -9.60 -15.03 -9.74
CA VAL A 232 -9.36 -16.46 -9.49
C VAL A 232 -10.34 -17.35 -10.26
N GLY A 233 -11.56 -16.87 -10.52
CA GLY A 233 -12.57 -17.61 -11.29
C GLY A 233 -12.31 -17.66 -12.80
N GLN A 234 -11.36 -16.87 -13.32
CA GLN A 234 -10.99 -16.85 -14.73
C GLN A 234 -9.89 -17.86 -15.06
N ASN A 235 -9.91 -18.38 -16.29
CA ASN A 235 -8.79 -19.15 -16.82
C ASN A 235 -7.53 -18.26 -16.88
N LEU A 236 -6.37 -18.85 -16.60
CA LEU A 236 -5.11 -18.12 -16.65
C LEU A 236 -4.78 -17.66 -18.06
N GLY A 237 -4.21 -16.45 -18.15
CA GLY A 237 -3.50 -16.00 -19.33
C GLY A 237 -2.08 -16.56 -19.40
N SER A 238 -1.25 -15.93 -20.23
CA SER A 238 0.18 -16.24 -20.32
C SER A 238 0.89 -16.06 -18.97
N LYS A 239 1.75 -17.03 -18.62
CA LYS A 239 2.69 -16.92 -17.48
C LYS A 239 3.95 -16.09 -17.79
N SER A 240 3.97 -15.38 -18.93
CA SER A 240 4.93 -14.30 -19.16
C SER A 240 4.74 -13.19 -18.13
N TYR A 241 5.80 -12.40 -17.90
CA TYR A 241 5.71 -11.26 -16.99
C TYR A 241 4.56 -10.33 -17.37
N LYS A 242 3.63 -10.11 -16.44
CA LYS A 242 2.55 -9.14 -16.55
C LYS A 242 2.19 -8.61 -15.16
N TYR A 243 2.48 -7.33 -14.93
CA TYR A 243 2.17 -6.68 -13.67
C TYR A 243 0.68 -6.78 -13.35
N ALA A 244 0.36 -7.35 -12.19
CA ALA A 244 -1.00 -7.60 -11.73
C ALA A 244 -1.12 -7.35 -10.21
N ASN A 245 -1.94 -6.39 -9.79
CA ASN A 245 -2.23 -6.10 -8.39
C ASN A 245 -2.87 -7.28 -7.69
N MET A 246 -3.70 -8.05 -8.39
CA MET A 246 -4.34 -9.26 -7.88
C MET A 246 -3.32 -10.28 -7.35
N ASN A 247 -2.11 -10.33 -7.92
CA ASN A 247 -1.07 -11.23 -7.44
C ASN A 247 -0.64 -10.95 -6.00
N PHE A 248 -0.82 -9.72 -5.53
CA PHE A 248 -0.48 -9.34 -4.16
C PHE A 248 -1.70 -9.13 -3.27
N SER A 249 -2.81 -8.62 -3.81
CA SER A 249 -4.06 -8.47 -3.04
C SER A 249 -4.57 -9.83 -2.52
N ILE A 250 -4.36 -10.92 -3.25
CA ILE A 250 -4.77 -12.27 -2.82
C ILE A 250 -4.08 -12.75 -1.53
N PHE A 251 -2.91 -12.21 -1.17
CA PHE A 251 -2.24 -12.57 0.09
C PHE A 251 -3.04 -12.16 1.32
N ARG A 252 -3.87 -11.12 1.24
CA ARG A 252 -4.80 -10.75 2.32
C ARG A 252 -5.75 -11.89 2.67
N ILE A 253 -6.08 -12.74 1.70
CA ILE A 253 -6.97 -13.90 1.87
C ILE A 253 -6.17 -15.15 2.27
N MET A 254 -5.03 -15.41 1.62
CA MET A 254 -4.25 -16.62 1.87
C MET A 254 -3.48 -16.59 3.20
N VAL A 255 -2.96 -15.44 3.61
CA VAL A 255 -2.17 -15.31 4.85
C VAL A 255 -2.98 -15.71 6.10
N PRO A 256 -4.23 -15.24 6.31
CA PRO A 256 -5.09 -15.75 7.38
C PRO A 256 -5.23 -17.28 7.40
N LYS A 257 -5.41 -17.90 6.24
CA LYS A 257 -5.53 -19.36 6.11
C LYS A 257 -4.22 -20.08 6.43
N ILE A 258 -3.09 -19.60 5.92
CA ILE A 258 -1.76 -20.18 6.16
C ILE A 258 -1.35 -20.01 7.64
N ALA A 259 -1.53 -18.81 8.19
CA ALA A 259 -1.08 -18.49 9.55
C ALA A 259 -1.92 -19.20 10.62
N TYR A 260 -3.25 -19.20 10.45
CA TYR A 260 -4.19 -19.51 11.52
C TYR A 260 -5.28 -20.52 11.13
N GLY A 261 -5.31 -21.01 9.89
CA GLY A 261 -6.37 -21.90 9.41
C GLY A 261 -7.73 -21.22 9.22
N LEU A 262 -7.78 -19.88 9.18
CA LEU A 262 -9.02 -19.12 9.03
C LEU A 262 -9.41 -19.01 7.56
N ASP A 263 -10.59 -19.54 7.22
CA ASP A 263 -11.21 -19.43 5.90
C ASP A 263 -12.64 -18.88 6.06
N PHE A 264 -12.85 -17.64 5.62
CA PHE A 264 -14.14 -16.95 5.72
C PHE A 264 -15.08 -17.25 4.56
N SER A 265 -14.71 -18.07 3.57
CA SER A 265 -15.50 -18.19 2.34
C SER A 265 -16.90 -18.76 2.53
N LYS A 266 -17.06 -19.75 3.42
CA LYS A 266 -18.38 -20.31 3.74
C LYS A 266 -19.29 -19.26 4.38
N LEU A 267 -18.73 -18.45 5.30
CA LEU A 267 -19.45 -17.33 5.91
C LEU A 267 -19.74 -16.24 4.88
N TYR A 268 -18.84 -16.00 3.94
CA TYR A 268 -19.05 -14.98 2.91
C TYR A 268 -20.23 -15.31 2.00
N ASP A 269 -20.34 -16.57 1.59
CA ASP A 269 -21.41 -17.05 0.70
C ASP A 269 -22.75 -17.23 1.43
N ALA A 270 -22.72 -17.54 2.72
CA ALA A 270 -23.88 -17.64 3.60
C ALA A 270 -23.63 -16.91 4.94
N PRO A 271 -23.75 -15.57 4.98
CA PRO A 271 -23.48 -14.80 6.19
C PRO A 271 -24.43 -15.15 7.33
N PRO A 272 -23.96 -15.14 8.59
CA PRO A 272 -24.85 -15.18 9.75
C PRO A 272 -25.86 -14.02 9.73
N PRO A 273 -26.98 -14.14 10.45
CA PRO A 273 -27.92 -13.04 10.62
C PRO A 273 -27.21 -11.76 11.08
N ASN A 274 -27.58 -10.61 10.53
CA ASN A 274 -27.03 -9.30 10.88
C ASN A 274 -25.50 -9.16 10.70
N VAL A 275 -24.89 -9.98 9.84
CA VAL A 275 -23.51 -9.85 9.38
C VAL A 275 -23.53 -9.70 7.86
N THR A 276 -22.81 -8.72 7.33
CA THR A 276 -22.73 -8.50 5.87
C THR A 276 -21.47 -9.14 5.27
N PRO A 277 -21.49 -9.49 3.97
CA PRO A 277 -20.27 -9.92 3.27
C PRO A 277 -19.13 -8.88 3.33
N ALA A 278 -19.46 -7.59 3.40
CA ALA A 278 -18.46 -6.53 3.53
C ALA A 278 -17.75 -6.55 4.89
N GLN A 279 -18.47 -6.84 5.98
CA GLN A 279 -17.90 -7.03 7.31
C GLN A 279 -16.99 -8.26 7.35
N LEU A 280 -17.38 -9.34 6.67
CA LEU A 280 -16.53 -10.53 6.53
C LEU A 280 -15.27 -10.25 5.71
N ASP A 281 -15.39 -9.50 4.62
CA ASP A 281 -14.25 -9.03 3.83
C ASP A 281 -13.30 -8.19 4.70
N TYR A 282 -13.84 -7.25 5.47
CA TYR A 282 -13.08 -6.42 6.40
C TYR A 282 -12.34 -7.27 7.46
N LEU A 283 -12.99 -8.29 8.03
CA LEU A 283 -12.38 -9.21 8.99
C LEU A 283 -11.16 -9.94 8.41
N THR A 284 -11.16 -10.29 7.12
CA THR A 284 -9.95 -10.88 6.50
C THR A 284 -8.77 -9.90 6.53
N GLY A 285 -9.04 -8.61 6.33
CA GLY A 285 -8.06 -7.52 6.47
C GLY A 285 -7.57 -7.33 7.90
N VAL A 286 -8.47 -7.45 8.89
CA VAL A 286 -8.14 -7.39 10.32
C VAL A 286 -7.18 -8.53 10.70
N VAL A 287 -7.48 -9.76 10.31
CA VAL A 287 -6.60 -10.92 10.59
C VAL A 287 -5.25 -10.75 9.88
N PHE A 288 -5.27 -10.35 8.61
CA PHE A 288 -4.06 -10.10 7.83
C PHE A 288 -3.16 -9.04 8.47
N LEU A 289 -3.73 -7.93 8.93
CA LEU A 289 -3.00 -6.88 9.64
C LEU A 289 -2.52 -7.32 11.02
N GLY A 290 -3.29 -8.15 11.71
CA GLY A 290 -2.89 -8.76 12.97
C GLY A 290 -1.66 -9.67 12.84
N TYR A 291 -1.45 -10.29 11.68
CA TYR A 291 -0.20 -10.97 11.34
C TYR A 291 0.89 -9.99 10.90
N LEU A 292 0.57 -9.05 10.02
CA LEU A 292 1.55 -8.17 9.37
C LEU A 292 2.22 -7.20 10.35
N LYS A 293 1.46 -6.57 11.25
CA LYS A 293 1.99 -5.53 12.16
C LYS A 293 3.10 -6.06 13.08
N PRO A 294 2.95 -7.21 13.78
CA PRO A 294 4.05 -7.80 14.56
C PRO A 294 5.27 -8.16 13.71
N VAL A 295 5.07 -8.62 12.48
CA VAL A 295 6.18 -8.92 11.56
C VAL A 295 6.96 -7.65 11.19
N LEU A 296 6.25 -6.56 10.89
CA LEU A 296 6.86 -5.29 10.51
C LEU A 296 7.54 -4.59 11.71
N ALA A 297 7.06 -4.83 12.93
CA ALA A 297 7.73 -4.38 14.15
C ALA A 297 9.15 -4.96 14.30
N LEU A 298 9.43 -6.16 13.76
CA LEU A 298 10.79 -6.74 13.73
C LEU A 298 11.77 -5.91 12.91
N ALA A 299 11.26 -5.04 12.04
CA ALA A 299 12.02 -4.12 11.21
C ALA A 299 11.85 -2.65 11.63
N ASN A 300 11.44 -2.41 12.88
CA ASN A 300 11.21 -1.07 13.44
C ASN A 300 10.33 -0.18 12.55
N THR A 301 9.32 -0.77 11.93
CA THR A 301 8.38 -0.05 11.07
C THR A 301 6.96 -0.41 11.43
N THR A 302 6.05 0.54 11.26
CA THR A 302 4.61 0.35 11.45
C THR A 302 3.91 0.40 10.11
N VAL A 303 2.75 -0.23 10.02
CA VAL A 303 1.93 -0.24 8.81
C VAL A 303 0.47 -0.11 9.20
N SER A 304 -0.29 0.68 8.45
CA SER A 304 -1.75 0.72 8.56
C SER A 304 -2.42 0.70 7.18
N CYS A 305 -3.61 0.10 7.10
CA CYS A 305 -4.49 0.24 5.93
C CYS A 305 -5.61 1.27 6.16
N SER A 306 -5.81 1.74 7.39
CA SER A 306 -6.68 2.85 7.75
C SER A 306 -5.85 3.90 8.50
N ASN A 307 -5.62 5.06 7.89
CA ASN A 307 -4.80 6.10 8.54
C ASN A 307 -5.68 6.94 9.47
N SER A 308 -5.50 6.73 10.77
CA SER A 308 -6.20 7.40 11.87
C SER A 308 -5.53 8.70 12.35
N ASP A 309 -4.41 9.13 11.72
CA ASP A 309 -3.79 10.44 11.99
C ASP A 309 -4.85 11.54 11.78
N PRO A 310 -5.10 12.44 12.76
CA PRO A 310 -6.04 13.55 12.60
C PRO A 310 -5.59 14.60 11.57
N ASN A 311 -4.28 14.66 11.30
CA ASN A 311 -3.68 15.54 10.31
C ASN A 311 -2.90 14.72 9.27
N PRO A 312 -3.56 13.79 8.55
CA PRO A 312 -2.87 12.86 7.68
C PRO A 312 -2.28 13.59 6.48
N THR A 313 -1.19 13.04 5.93
CA THR A 313 -0.65 13.48 4.64
C THR A 313 -1.70 13.28 3.55
N LYS A 314 -1.94 14.32 2.76
CA LYS A 314 -2.91 14.30 1.65
C LYS A 314 -2.19 14.17 0.32
N LEU A 315 -2.87 13.62 -0.68
CA LEU A 315 -2.38 13.56 -2.06
C LEU A 315 -2.94 14.71 -2.89
N TYR A 316 -2.07 15.40 -3.63
CA TYR A 316 -2.40 16.63 -4.32
C TYR A 316 -2.17 16.53 -5.83
N ALA A 317 -2.91 17.37 -6.57
CA ALA A 317 -2.54 17.76 -7.91
C ALA A 317 -1.32 18.69 -7.84
N TYR A 318 -0.53 18.74 -8.92
CA TYR A 318 0.58 19.68 -9.02
C TYR A 318 0.48 20.49 -10.33
N PRO A 319 0.49 21.83 -10.28
CA PRO A 319 0.38 22.65 -9.06
C PRO A 319 -0.95 22.39 -8.31
N THR A 320 -1.04 22.78 -7.04
CA THR A 320 -2.24 22.49 -6.21
C THR A 320 -3.50 23.20 -6.71
N GLY A 321 -3.35 24.34 -7.40
CA GLY A 321 -4.46 25.17 -7.84
C GLY A 321 -5.35 25.67 -6.70
N GLY A 322 -4.84 25.70 -5.46
CA GLY A 322 -5.62 26.05 -4.27
C GLY A 322 -6.68 25.00 -3.89
N GLN A 323 -6.61 23.78 -4.42
CA GLN A 323 -7.57 22.71 -4.16
C GLN A 323 -7.16 21.84 -2.97
N ALA A 324 -8.16 21.28 -2.28
CA ALA A 324 -7.96 20.30 -1.22
C ALA A 324 -7.42 18.98 -1.77
N GLY A 325 -6.60 18.32 -0.95
CA GLY A 325 -6.00 17.04 -1.26
C GLY A 325 -6.98 15.89 -1.07
N TRP A 326 -6.59 14.73 -1.56
CA TRP A 326 -7.34 13.49 -1.41
C TRP A 326 -6.73 12.59 -0.33
N GLY A 327 -7.58 11.75 0.27
CA GLY A 327 -7.19 10.72 1.23
C GLY A 327 -7.02 11.24 2.66
N PRO A 328 -6.53 10.42 3.59
CA PRO A 328 -6.42 8.97 3.45
C PRO A 328 -7.82 8.34 3.33
N ALA A 329 -7.86 7.10 2.83
CA ALA A 329 -9.07 6.28 2.80
C ALA A 329 -8.81 4.99 3.59
N ASP A 330 -9.87 4.28 3.96
CA ASP A 330 -9.79 2.95 4.58
C ASP A 330 -9.60 1.89 3.48
N TYR A 331 -8.45 1.20 3.53
CA TYR A 331 -8.07 0.12 2.64
C TYR A 331 -8.02 -1.26 3.34
N VAL A 332 -8.57 -1.42 4.55
CA VAL A 332 -8.48 -2.70 5.28
C VAL A 332 -9.04 -3.87 4.46
N SER A 333 -10.13 -3.67 3.73
CA SER A 333 -10.74 -4.68 2.86
C SER A 333 -10.06 -4.86 1.48
N SER A 334 -8.95 -4.17 1.23
CA SER A 334 -8.32 -4.11 -0.10
C SER A 334 -6.79 -4.09 -0.10
N CYS A 335 -6.18 -3.99 1.08
CA CYS A 335 -4.74 -3.85 1.18
C CYS A 335 -3.97 -5.17 0.99
N GLY A 336 -2.67 -5.06 0.70
CA GLY A 336 -1.80 -6.18 0.30
C GLY A 336 -0.94 -5.78 -0.88
N GLY A 337 -1.52 -5.68 -2.07
CA GLY A 337 -0.81 -5.12 -3.24
C GLY A 337 -0.62 -3.61 -3.21
N PHE A 338 -1.41 -2.91 -2.39
CA PHE A 338 -1.43 -1.46 -2.19
C PHE A 338 -2.16 -1.16 -0.86
N GLY A 339 -2.50 0.10 -0.62
CA GLY A 339 -3.35 0.51 0.51
C GLY A 339 -2.61 0.66 1.84
N TYR A 340 -1.30 0.36 1.87
CA TYR A 340 -0.50 0.59 3.06
C TYR A 340 -0.13 2.06 3.22
N ASN A 341 -0.15 2.50 4.47
CA ASN A 341 0.34 3.78 4.92
C ASN A 341 1.65 3.56 5.69
N LEU A 342 2.74 4.14 5.20
CA LEU A 342 4.09 4.06 5.75
C LEU A 342 4.78 5.43 5.63
N SER A 343 5.84 5.65 6.41
CA SER A 343 6.72 6.82 6.30
C SER A 343 8.00 6.49 5.53
N ALA A 344 8.75 7.51 5.06
CA ALA A 344 10.03 7.29 4.40
C ALA A 344 11.02 6.55 5.32
N ASN A 345 11.05 6.90 6.61
CA ASN A 345 11.86 6.19 7.61
C ASN A 345 11.42 4.73 7.78
N GLY A 346 10.12 4.46 7.83
CA GLY A 346 9.60 3.10 7.94
C GLY A 346 10.02 2.22 6.76
N ILE A 347 9.92 2.74 5.54
CA ILE A 347 10.35 2.03 4.32
C ILE A 347 11.87 1.81 4.31
N ALA A 348 12.66 2.83 4.65
CA ALA A 348 14.13 2.71 4.72
C ALA A 348 14.57 1.69 5.79
N SER A 349 13.90 1.68 6.94
CA SER A 349 14.12 0.69 7.98
C SER A 349 13.75 -0.71 7.52
N PHE A 350 12.59 -0.87 6.87
CA PHE A 350 12.15 -2.14 6.29
C PHE A 350 13.18 -2.73 5.32
N ILE A 351 13.59 -1.96 4.31
CA ILE A 351 14.52 -2.47 3.29
C ILE A 351 15.91 -2.75 3.88
N SER A 352 16.35 -1.95 4.85
CA SER A 352 17.59 -2.19 5.59
C SER A 352 17.53 -3.51 6.38
N HIS A 353 16.41 -3.82 7.03
CA HIS A 353 16.25 -5.07 7.77
C HIS A 353 16.19 -6.28 6.84
N VAL A 354 15.54 -6.15 5.68
CA VAL A 354 15.58 -7.18 4.63
C VAL A 354 17.03 -7.47 4.23
N ARG A 355 17.84 -6.43 4.03
CA ARG A 355 19.18 -6.54 3.45
C ARG A 355 20.28 -6.95 4.42
N TYR A 356 20.29 -6.41 5.64
CA TYR A 356 21.43 -6.52 6.56
C TYR A 356 21.16 -7.40 7.79
N THR A 357 19.94 -7.89 7.98
CA THR A 357 19.57 -8.67 9.17
C THR A 357 18.78 -9.92 8.79
N THR A 358 18.74 -10.90 9.69
CA THR A 358 17.87 -12.07 9.58
C THR A 358 16.62 -11.98 10.46
N LYS A 359 16.36 -10.81 11.07
CA LYS A 359 15.23 -10.62 11.99
C LYS A 359 13.89 -10.72 11.26
N LEU A 360 13.79 -10.06 10.11
CA LEU A 360 12.56 -10.01 9.31
C LEU A 360 12.44 -11.22 8.36
N VAL A 361 13.45 -11.46 7.53
CA VAL A 361 13.53 -12.57 6.57
C VAL A 361 14.86 -13.32 6.72
N SER A 362 14.88 -14.62 6.46
CA SER A 362 16.11 -15.41 6.42
C SER A 362 17.03 -14.98 5.25
N ALA A 363 18.25 -15.51 5.20
CA ALA A 363 19.14 -15.32 4.05
C ALA A 363 18.55 -15.92 2.75
N ALA A 364 17.86 -17.07 2.84
CA ALA A 364 17.22 -17.71 1.70
C ALA A 364 16.03 -16.88 1.18
N ALA A 365 15.15 -16.44 2.08
CA ALA A 365 14.06 -15.53 1.75
C ALA A 365 14.57 -14.21 1.17
N ARG A 366 15.69 -13.66 1.68
CA ARG A 366 16.34 -12.48 1.10
C ARG A 366 16.79 -12.72 -0.34
N SER A 367 17.43 -13.86 -0.63
CA SER A 367 17.84 -14.21 -2.01
C SER A 367 16.62 -14.34 -2.93
N HIS A 368 15.51 -14.89 -2.46
CA HIS A 368 14.26 -14.88 -3.24
C HIS A 368 13.77 -13.46 -3.54
N MET A 369 13.78 -12.55 -2.56
CA MET A 369 13.36 -11.17 -2.79
C MET A 369 14.26 -10.43 -3.78
N VAL A 370 15.58 -10.51 -3.59
CA VAL A 370 16.56 -9.73 -4.35
C VAL A 370 16.86 -10.38 -5.70
N ASP A 371 17.41 -11.59 -5.69
CA ASP A 371 17.86 -12.28 -6.91
C ASP A 371 16.67 -12.85 -7.68
N GLY A 372 15.68 -13.38 -6.95
CA GLY A 372 14.45 -13.90 -7.53
C GLY A 372 13.44 -12.83 -7.95
N GLN A 373 13.65 -11.56 -7.55
CA GLN A 373 12.72 -10.44 -7.81
C GLN A 373 11.31 -10.69 -7.26
N LEU A 374 11.20 -11.27 -6.07
CA LEU A 374 9.92 -11.50 -5.39
C LEU A 374 9.52 -10.24 -4.62
N GLY A 375 8.62 -9.45 -5.21
CA GLY A 375 8.19 -8.16 -4.67
C GLY A 375 9.19 -7.03 -4.83
N LEU A 376 10.38 -7.29 -5.39
CA LEU A 376 11.36 -6.29 -5.82
C LEU A 376 11.66 -6.50 -7.31
N LYS A 377 12.26 -5.50 -7.95
CA LYS A 377 12.69 -5.54 -9.35
C LYS A 377 14.14 -5.11 -9.47
N ALA A 378 14.83 -5.66 -10.46
CA ALA A 378 16.14 -5.20 -10.88
C ALA A 378 16.04 -3.94 -11.76
N TYR A 379 16.86 -2.94 -11.47
CA TYR A 379 17.03 -1.72 -12.25
C TYR A 379 18.50 -1.63 -12.69
N ASN A 380 18.71 -1.32 -13.97
CA ASN A 380 20.07 -1.15 -14.49
C ASN A 380 20.51 0.31 -14.41
N GLY A 381 21.57 0.55 -13.64
CA GLY A 381 22.25 1.83 -13.55
C GLY A 381 23.68 1.78 -14.10
N LYS A 382 24.30 2.95 -14.15
CA LYS A 382 25.66 3.15 -14.66
C LYS A 382 26.73 2.41 -13.86
N TYR A 383 26.48 2.18 -12.56
CA TYR A 383 27.44 1.54 -11.65
C TYR A 383 26.98 0.15 -11.20
N GLY A 384 26.00 -0.47 -11.88
CA GLY A 384 25.59 -1.85 -11.64
C GLY A 384 24.08 -2.02 -11.55
N THR A 385 23.65 -3.18 -11.06
CA THR A 385 22.23 -3.48 -10.85
C THR A 385 21.78 -3.09 -9.45
N TYR A 386 20.65 -2.40 -9.40
CA TYR A 386 19.98 -1.93 -8.18
C TYR A 386 18.68 -2.70 -8.01
N HIS A 387 18.19 -2.81 -6.78
CA HIS A 387 16.97 -3.56 -6.49
C HIS A 387 15.97 -2.67 -5.78
N GLY A 388 14.73 -2.63 -6.24
CA GLY A 388 13.75 -1.69 -5.70
C GLY A 388 12.32 -1.97 -6.13
N HIS A 389 11.42 -1.06 -5.78
CA HIS A 389 10.06 -1.06 -6.31
C HIS A 389 9.55 0.38 -6.41
N GLY A 390 8.86 0.68 -7.51
CA GLY A 390 8.19 1.96 -7.72
C GLY A 390 6.87 2.07 -6.98
N ALA A 391 6.34 3.28 -6.97
CA ALA A 391 4.97 3.55 -6.55
C ALA A 391 4.41 4.69 -7.38
N VAL A 392 3.21 4.48 -7.92
CA VAL A 392 2.39 5.51 -8.54
C VAL A 392 0.97 5.34 -8.06
N TRP A 393 0.34 6.44 -7.68
CA TRP A 393 -1.10 6.51 -7.41
C TRP A 393 -1.68 7.68 -8.20
N ALA A 394 -2.70 7.44 -9.01
CA ALA A 394 -3.46 8.47 -9.68
C ALA A 394 -4.87 8.53 -9.10
N GLN A 395 -5.39 9.75 -8.96
CA GLN A 395 -6.73 10.04 -8.47
C GLN A 395 -7.35 11.17 -9.29
N SER A 396 -8.68 11.25 -9.28
CA SER A 396 -9.45 12.29 -9.97
C SER A 396 -8.94 13.71 -9.67
N GLY A 397 -9.04 14.59 -10.67
CA GLY A 397 -8.55 15.97 -10.58
C GLY A 397 -7.02 16.10 -10.58
N GLY A 398 -6.30 15.11 -11.12
CA GLY A 398 -4.83 15.14 -11.21
C GLY A 398 -4.10 14.87 -9.90
N ARG A 399 -4.84 14.56 -8.82
CA ARG A 399 -4.27 14.23 -7.51
C ARG A 399 -3.54 12.90 -7.55
N GLY A 400 -2.52 12.72 -6.72
CA GLY A 400 -1.82 11.44 -6.68
C GLY A 400 -0.52 11.46 -5.91
N MET A 401 0.28 10.41 -6.09
CA MET A 401 1.59 10.26 -5.47
C MET A 401 2.55 9.53 -6.41
N ARG A 402 3.84 9.73 -6.16
CA ARG A 402 4.88 8.79 -6.63
C ARG A 402 5.81 8.44 -5.49
N GLY A 403 6.49 7.31 -5.60
CA GLY A 403 7.50 6.90 -4.65
C GLY A 403 8.49 5.91 -5.26
N CYS A 404 9.55 5.66 -4.51
CA CYS A 404 10.49 4.59 -4.80
C CYS A 404 11.15 4.10 -3.52
N VAL A 405 11.38 2.79 -3.44
CA VAL A 405 12.38 2.20 -2.55
C VAL A 405 13.45 1.56 -3.41
N MET A 406 14.73 1.78 -3.10
CA MET A 406 15.83 1.23 -3.88
C MET A 406 17.05 0.95 -3.01
N SER A 407 17.75 -0.15 -3.32
CA SER A 407 18.99 -0.61 -2.72
C SER A 407 20.09 -0.68 -3.77
N PHE A 408 21.21 -0.04 -3.48
CA PHE A 408 22.39 0.05 -4.34
C PHE A 408 23.52 -0.87 -3.84
N HIS A 409 24.36 -1.37 -4.74
CA HIS A 409 25.41 -2.34 -4.44
C HIS A 409 26.43 -1.87 -3.39
N ILE A 410 26.67 -0.56 -3.24
CA ILE A 410 27.57 0.03 -2.23
C ILE A 410 26.96 0.18 -0.82
N GLN A 411 26.02 -0.69 -0.44
CA GLN A 411 25.34 -0.63 0.85
C GLN A 411 24.60 0.69 1.13
N VAL A 412 24.10 1.36 0.08
CA VAL A 412 23.21 2.52 0.20
C VAL A 412 21.79 2.07 -0.09
N ASP A 413 20.84 2.53 0.70
CA ASP A 413 19.41 2.25 0.53
C ASP A 413 18.64 3.57 0.65
N VAL A 414 17.56 3.72 -0.12
CA VAL A 414 16.78 4.95 -0.14
C VAL A 414 15.29 4.66 -0.22
N ALA A 415 14.52 5.45 0.51
CA ALA A 415 13.08 5.58 0.34
C ALA A 415 12.76 7.02 -0.05
N LEU A 416 11.91 7.18 -1.08
CA LEU A 416 11.37 8.45 -1.54
C LEU A 416 9.85 8.35 -1.59
N LEU A 417 9.16 9.32 -1.00
CA LEU A 417 7.71 9.49 -1.09
C LEU A 417 7.39 10.93 -1.50
N VAL A 418 6.52 11.10 -2.49
CA VAL A 418 6.08 12.41 -3.00
C VAL A 418 4.55 12.44 -3.01
N ASN A 419 3.93 13.40 -2.32
CA ASN A 419 2.46 13.48 -2.20
C ASN A 419 1.79 14.22 -3.36
N SER A 420 2.41 14.16 -4.54
CA SER A 420 1.89 14.66 -5.81
C SER A 420 2.56 13.92 -6.96
N ARG A 421 1.90 13.81 -8.12
CA ARG A 421 2.53 13.24 -9.33
C ARG A 421 3.61 14.17 -9.91
N GLY A 422 3.44 15.49 -9.72
CA GLY A 422 4.41 16.54 -10.04
C GLY A 422 4.84 16.62 -11.50
N ASP A 423 5.81 17.49 -11.75
CA ASP A 423 6.48 17.67 -13.04
C ASP A 423 7.92 17.16 -12.97
N TYR A 424 8.07 15.85 -12.84
CA TYR A 424 9.37 15.16 -12.76
C TYR A 424 9.24 13.73 -13.31
N PRO A 425 10.36 13.04 -13.60
CA PRO A 425 10.36 11.65 -14.07
C PRO A 425 9.75 10.67 -13.05
N HIS A 426 9.66 9.38 -13.41
CA HIS A 426 9.21 8.35 -12.47
C HIS A 426 10.06 8.36 -11.18
N GLY A 427 9.46 8.06 -10.02
CA GLY A 427 10.15 8.18 -8.72
C GLY A 427 11.45 7.38 -8.63
N CYS A 428 11.47 6.17 -9.19
CA CYS A 428 12.71 5.38 -9.25
C CYS A 428 13.73 5.88 -10.28
N THR A 429 13.30 6.59 -11.33
CA THR A 429 14.22 7.27 -12.24
C THR A 429 14.94 8.40 -11.51
N VAL A 430 14.21 9.22 -10.73
CA VAL A 430 14.80 10.29 -9.91
C VAL A 430 15.87 9.74 -8.99
N VAL A 431 15.56 8.66 -8.27
CA VAL A 431 16.48 8.01 -7.33
C VAL A 431 17.71 7.43 -8.04
N LEU A 432 17.51 6.70 -9.13
CA LEU A 432 18.57 6.06 -9.90
C LEU A 432 19.53 7.09 -10.50
N GLU A 433 19.00 8.12 -11.16
CA GLU A 433 19.80 9.17 -11.80
C GLU A 433 20.55 10.01 -10.77
N ALA A 434 19.92 10.30 -9.62
CA ALA A 434 20.60 11.00 -8.53
C ALA A 434 21.82 10.21 -8.03
N PHE A 435 21.70 8.89 -7.90
CA PHE A 435 22.78 8.00 -7.48
C PHE A 435 23.87 7.88 -8.54
N ASP A 436 23.51 7.65 -9.80
CA ASP A 436 24.49 7.51 -10.90
C ASP A 436 25.27 8.81 -11.14
N ASN A 437 24.67 9.96 -10.88
CA ASN A 437 25.34 11.26 -10.99
C ASN A 437 26.06 11.67 -9.70
N ALA A 438 26.15 10.79 -8.69
CA ALA A 438 26.82 11.05 -7.42
C ALA A 438 28.27 10.52 -7.35
N TRP A 439 28.88 10.16 -8.48
CA TRP A 439 30.22 9.57 -8.54
C TRP A 439 31.23 10.54 -9.16
N ARG A 440 32.26 10.89 -8.39
CA ARG A 440 33.31 11.85 -8.77
C ARG A 440 34.65 11.19 -9.00
#